data_AF-A0A914LLW4-F1
#
_entry.id   AF-A0A914LLW4-F1
#
_cell.length_a   1.000
_cell.length_b   1.000
_cell.length_c   1.000
_cell.angle_alpha   90.00
_cell.angle_beta   90.00
_cell.angle_gamma   90.00
#
_symmetry.space_group_name_H-M   'P 1'
#
loop_
_entity.id
_entity.type
_entity.pdbx_description
1 polymer ?
#
loop_
_entity_poly.entity_id
_entity_poly.type
_entity_poly.pdbx_seq_one_letter_code
_entity_poly.pdbx_strand_id
1 'polypeptide(L)'
;MLSVEYAPHNVYCYSLDRKADKKFKERIRALSSCFSKNVFVSDDEYNVYSSGKNVSRSHLACLEKLNKRKEDWKYVVLLQNHDLPLRTNAELVRIFKAYNGTNDIATKNIVPNTVVKSLDWSLKGLRLYRNENAYPPNIKQLNHTKSLNLIVLSRAAVNFTLKQLNIYPFIDQLEKSRYGMDEVYF
;
A
#
# COMPACT_ATOMS: atom_id res chain seq x y z
N MET A 1 12.95 -13.10 6.06
CA MET A 1 11.54 -12.78 5.82
C MET A 1 10.92 -13.74 4.80
N LEU A 2 11.30 -13.69 3.51
CA LEU A 2 10.67 -14.54 2.47
C LEU A 2 10.60 -16.03 2.84
N SER A 3 11.67 -16.61 3.37
CA SER A 3 11.72 -18.04 3.71
C SER A 3 10.67 -18.48 4.75
N VAL A 4 10.19 -17.56 5.60
CA VAL A 4 9.18 -17.84 6.63
C VAL A 4 7.76 -17.68 6.08
N GLU A 5 7.59 -16.76 5.13
CA GLU A 5 6.27 -16.41 4.57
C GLU A 5 5.95 -17.14 3.27
N TYR A 6 6.97 -17.67 2.59
CA TYR A 6 6.83 -18.17 1.23
C TYR A 6 5.88 -19.35 1.15
N ALA A 7 4.91 -19.23 0.26
CA ALA A 7 4.07 -20.31 -0.19
C ALA A 7 3.89 -20.20 -1.72
N PRO A 8 3.93 -21.32 -2.45
CA PRO A 8 3.91 -21.30 -3.92
C PRO A 8 2.60 -20.76 -4.52
N HIS A 9 1.50 -20.77 -3.75
CA HIS A 9 0.20 -20.24 -4.16
C HIS A 9 -0.01 -18.76 -3.81
N ASN A 10 0.92 -18.14 -3.07
CA ASN A 10 0.90 -16.72 -2.75
C ASN A 10 1.77 -15.91 -3.72
N VAL A 11 1.61 -14.59 -3.72
CA VAL A 11 2.34 -13.66 -4.57
C VAL A 11 3.03 -12.60 -3.72
N TYR A 12 4.27 -12.26 -4.05
CA TYR A 12 5.13 -11.38 -3.28
C TYR A 12 5.71 -10.28 -4.16
N CYS A 13 5.57 -9.03 -3.73
CA CYS A 13 6.20 -7.89 -4.37
C CYS A 13 7.17 -7.21 -3.41
N TYR A 14 8.39 -6.96 -3.87
CA TYR A 14 9.37 -6.14 -3.18
C TYR A 14 9.46 -4.77 -3.83
N SER A 15 9.30 -3.70 -3.05
CA SER A 15 9.74 -2.37 -3.46
C SER A 15 11.12 -2.10 -2.90
N LEU A 16 12.04 -1.63 -3.74
CA LEU A 16 13.41 -1.31 -3.35
C LEU A 16 13.55 0.18 -3.15
N ASP A 17 14.12 0.58 -2.02
CA ASP A 17 14.50 1.98 -1.80
C ASP A 17 15.57 2.37 -2.82
N ARG A 18 15.33 3.47 -3.55
CA ARG A 18 16.23 3.95 -4.60
C ARG A 18 17.64 4.19 -4.07
N LYS A 19 17.77 4.66 -2.82
CA LYS A 19 19.05 4.90 -2.15
C LYS A 19 19.66 3.66 -1.49
N ALA A 20 19.05 2.49 -1.60
CA ALA A 20 19.66 1.25 -1.10
C ALA A 20 20.90 0.89 -1.91
N ASP A 21 21.84 0.20 -1.25
CA ASP A 21 23.09 -0.26 -1.85
C ASP A 21 22.85 -1.08 -3.13
N LYS A 22 23.70 -0.87 -4.14
CA LYS A 22 23.57 -1.52 -5.45
C LYS A 22 23.59 -3.04 -5.32
N LYS A 23 24.51 -3.59 -4.53
CA LYS A 23 24.66 -5.04 -4.33
C LYS A 23 23.45 -5.63 -3.61
N PHE A 24 22.87 -4.90 -2.66
CA PHE A 24 21.59 -5.29 -2.05
C PHE A 24 20.48 -5.39 -3.11
N LYS A 25 20.31 -4.38 -3.96
CA LYS A 25 19.28 -4.38 -4.99
C LYS A 25 19.48 -5.50 -6.03
N GLU A 26 20.72 -5.77 -6.42
CA GLU A 26 21.07 -6.89 -7.29
C GLU A 26 20.71 -8.24 -6.66
N ARG A 27 20.98 -8.43 -5.37
CA ARG A 27 20.64 -9.65 -4.64
C ARG A 27 19.13 -9.89 -4.55
N ILE A 28 18.33 -8.85 -4.30
CA ILE A 28 16.86 -9.00 -4.28
C ILE A 28 16.31 -9.31 -5.66
N ARG A 29 16.85 -8.70 -6.72
CA ARG A 29 16.48 -9.05 -8.11
C ARG A 29 16.86 -10.49 -8.46
N ALA A 30 18.07 -10.92 -8.10
CA ALA A 30 18.51 -12.31 -8.28
C ALA A 30 17.59 -13.28 -7.52
N LEU A 31 17.24 -12.98 -6.26
CA LEU A 31 16.27 -13.75 -5.50
C LEU A 31 14.92 -13.85 -6.22
N SER A 32 14.38 -12.74 -6.73
CA SER A 32 13.11 -12.74 -7.47
C SER A 32 13.18 -13.63 -8.73
N SER A 33 14.33 -13.71 -9.39
CA SER A 33 14.51 -14.56 -10.58
C SER A 33 14.42 -16.05 -10.26
N CYS A 34 14.79 -16.47 -9.05
CA CYS A 34 14.64 -17.86 -8.59
C CYS A 34 13.17 -18.27 -8.43
N PHE A 35 12.27 -17.30 -8.23
CA PHE A 35 10.82 -17.51 -8.02
C PHE A 35 10.00 -16.75 -9.06
N SER A 36 10.40 -16.87 -10.33
CA SER A 36 9.89 -16.08 -11.46
C SER A 36 8.36 -16.11 -11.63
N LYS A 37 7.68 -17.11 -11.06
CA LYS A 37 6.23 -17.23 -11.12
C LYS A 37 5.49 -16.29 -10.17
N ASN A 38 6.01 -16.04 -8.97
CA ASN A 38 5.22 -15.42 -7.90
C ASN A 38 5.98 -14.45 -6.99
N VAL A 39 7.28 -14.21 -7.23
CA VAL A 39 8.04 -13.15 -6.57
C VAL A 39 8.54 -12.16 -7.61
N PHE A 40 8.35 -10.87 -7.36
CA PHE A 40 8.83 -9.82 -8.25
C PHE A 40 9.21 -8.55 -7.49
N VAL A 41 9.94 -7.67 -8.19
CA VAL A 41 10.31 -6.34 -7.71
C VAL A 41 9.43 -5.30 -8.41
N SER A 42 9.03 -4.22 -7.73
CA SER A 42 8.32 -3.09 -8.35
C SER A 42 9.14 -2.48 -9.50
N ASP A 43 8.45 -1.88 -10.47
CA ASP A 43 9.14 -1.23 -11.60
C ASP A 43 9.78 0.10 -11.16
N ASP A 44 9.10 0.82 -10.26
CA ASP A 44 9.57 2.07 -9.69
C ASP A 44 10.27 1.88 -8.34
N GLU A 45 11.36 2.63 -8.15
CA GLU A 45 12.09 2.77 -6.88
C GLU A 45 11.98 4.22 -6.41
N TYR A 46 11.60 4.44 -5.16
CA TYR A 46 11.52 5.77 -4.56
C TYR A 46 12.53 5.94 -3.42
N ASN A 47 12.93 7.19 -3.11
CA ASN A 47 13.73 7.48 -1.92
C ASN A 47 12.82 7.44 -0.69
N VAL A 48 12.82 6.35 0.08
CA VAL A 48 11.87 6.13 1.20
C VAL A 48 12.42 6.64 2.52
N TYR A 49 11.77 7.59 3.19
CA TYR A 49 12.31 8.17 4.42
C TYR A 49 11.60 7.66 5.67
N SER A 50 12.29 7.64 6.81
CA SER A 50 11.72 7.31 8.12
C SER A 50 10.58 8.24 8.54
N SER A 51 10.45 9.40 7.88
CA SER A 51 9.30 10.29 8.05
C SER A 51 7.99 9.77 7.44
N GLY A 52 8.04 8.67 6.68
CA GLY A 52 6.91 8.13 5.93
C GLY A 52 6.89 8.53 4.45
N LYS A 53 7.73 9.48 4.04
CA LYS A 53 7.75 9.98 2.67
C LYS A 53 8.10 8.86 1.68
N ASN A 54 7.33 8.75 0.60
CA ASN A 54 7.38 7.73 -0.43
C ASN A 54 7.05 6.28 0.00
N VAL A 55 6.65 6.02 1.26
CA VAL A 55 6.20 4.68 1.67
C VAL A 55 4.95 4.27 0.89
N SER A 56 3.93 5.13 0.84
CA SER A 56 2.68 4.88 0.10
C SER A 56 2.92 4.69 -1.41
N ARG A 57 3.84 5.45 -2.01
CA ARG A 57 4.21 5.28 -3.43
C ARG A 57 4.88 3.93 -3.70
N SER A 58 5.74 3.49 -2.78
CA SER A 58 6.43 2.20 -2.86
C SER A 58 5.45 1.04 -2.78
N HIS A 59 4.48 1.11 -1.85
CA HIS A 59 3.37 0.15 -1.80
C HIS A 59 2.52 0.18 -3.08
N LEU A 60 2.16 1.37 -3.57
CA LEU A 60 1.37 1.52 -4.79
C LEU A 60 2.06 0.93 -6.02
N ALA A 61 3.37 1.16 -6.21
CA ALA A 61 4.10 0.56 -7.33
C ALA A 61 4.02 -0.98 -7.31
N CYS A 62 4.06 -1.57 -6.11
CA CYS A 62 3.83 -3.00 -5.95
C CYS A 62 2.38 -3.41 -6.26
N LEU A 63 1.39 -2.68 -5.75
CA LEU A 63 -0.03 -2.95 -5.99
C LEU A 63 -0.39 -2.83 -7.48
N GLU A 64 0.14 -1.83 -8.18
CA GLU A 64 -0.06 -1.62 -9.61
C GLU A 64 0.51 -2.79 -10.42
N LYS A 65 1.74 -3.23 -10.10
CA LYS A 65 2.35 -4.38 -10.75
C LYS A 65 1.61 -5.68 -10.43
N LEU A 66 1.20 -5.87 -9.18
CA LEU A 66 0.39 -7.02 -8.74
C LEU A 66 -0.96 -7.09 -9.46
N ASN A 67 -1.62 -5.96 -9.65
CA ASN A 67 -2.95 -5.90 -10.27
C ASN A 67 -2.94 -6.17 -11.79
N LYS A 68 -1.77 -6.05 -12.45
CA LYS A 68 -1.58 -6.42 -13.85
C LYS A 68 -1.40 -7.92 -14.06
N ARG A 69 -1.19 -8.70 -12.99
CA ARG A 69 -0.93 -10.12 -13.12
C ARG A 69 -2.21 -10.97 -13.11
N LYS A 70 -2.08 -12.22 -13.56
CA LYS A 70 -3.21 -13.15 -13.76
C LYS A 70 -3.58 -13.95 -12.51
N GLU A 71 -2.73 -13.98 -11.49
CA GLU A 71 -2.97 -14.76 -10.27
C GLU A 71 -4.22 -14.24 -9.53
N ASP A 72 -5.01 -15.17 -8.98
CA ASP A 72 -6.27 -14.89 -8.28
C ASP A 72 -6.06 -14.66 -6.76
N TRP A 73 -5.12 -13.78 -6.40
CA TRP A 73 -4.93 -13.31 -5.02
C TRP A 73 -6.22 -12.66 -4.47
N LYS A 74 -6.50 -12.80 -3.16
CA LYS A 74 -7.74 -12.29 -2.55
C LYS A 74 -7.53 -11.10 -1.62
N TYR A 75 -6.40 -11.07 -0.93
CA TYR A 75 -5.99 -10.01 -0.03
C TYR A 75 -4.54 -9.65 -0.26
N VAL A 76 -4.19 -8.42 0.07
CA VAL A 76 -2.82 -7.94 0.16
C VAL A 76 -2.54 -7.54 1.59
N VAL A 77 -1.42 -8.02 2.12
CA VAL A 77 -0.84 -7.56 3.37
C VAL A 77 0.31 -6.64 3.02
N LEU A 78 0.26 -5.39 3.48
CA LEU A 78 1.37 -4.46 3.33
C LEU A 78 2.35 -4.67 4.48
N LEU A 79 3.62 -4.90 4.17
CA LEU A 79 4.68 -5.21 5.13
C LEU A 79 5.86 -4.26 4.96
N GLN A 80 6.58 -4.03 6.05
CA GLN A 80 7.86 -3.32 6.10
C GLN A 80 9.01 -4.28 6.44
N ASN A 81 10.26 -3.80 6.34
CA ASN A 81 11.47 -4.64 6.40
C ASN A 81 11.65 -5.47 7.69
N HIS A 82 11.03 -5.07 8.80
CA HIS A 82 11.21 -5.69 10.12
C HIS A 82 9.96 -6.43 10.59
N ASP A 83 8.94 -6.56 9.74
CA ASP A 83 7.75 -7.32 10.08
C ASP A 83 8.03 -8.83 10.02
N LEU A 84 7.41 -9.56 10.93
CA LEU A 84 7.48 -11.02 10.99
C LEU A 84 6.09 -11.60 11.25
N PRO A 85 5.70 -12.66 10.52
CA PRO A 85 4.40 -13.28 10.70
C PRO A 85 4.35 -14.02 12.05
N LEU A 86 3.29 -13.77 12.83
CA LEU A 86 2.99 -14.50 14.07
C LEU A 86 1.99 -15.65 13.87
N ARG A 87 1.59 -15.87 12.62
CA ARG A 87 0.61 -16.88 12.19
C ARG A 87 1.14 -17.56 10.95
N THR A 88 0.87 -18.85 10.84
CA THR A 88 1.17 -19.65 9.65
C THR A 88 0.33 -19.18 8.47
N ASN A 89 0.78 -19.49 7.24
CA ASN A 89 -0.02 -19.22 6.04
C ASN A 89 -1.43 -19.85 6.12
N ALA A 90 -1.57 -21.06 6.69
CA ALA A 90 -2.87 -21.71 6.82
C ALA A 90 -3.82 -20.95 7.76
N GLU A 91 -3.30 -20.40 8.86
CA GLU A 91 -4.07 -19.55 9.77
C GLU A 91 -4.46 -18.23 9.12
N LEU A 92 -3.54 -17.57 8.41
CA LEU A 92 -3.86 -16.34 7.66
C LEU A 92 -4.96 -16.59 6.63
N VAL A 93 -4.92 -17.71 5.89
CA VAL A 93 -5.99 -18.08 4.95
C VAL A 93 -7.34 -18.25 5.66
N ARG A 94 -7.38 -18.84 6.86
CA ARG A 94 -8.62 -18.97 7.64
C ARG A 94 -9.14 -17.61 8.10
N ILE A 95 -8.26 -16.74 8.60
CA ILE A 95 -8.60 -15.37 9.01
C ILE A 95 -9.18 -14.58 7.82
N PHE A 96 -8.50 -14.60 6.68
CA PHE A 96 -8.94 -13.88 5.48
C PHE A 96 -10.23 -14.41 4.87
N LYS A 97 -10.52 -15.71 5.03
CA LYS A 97 -11.84 -16.26 4.71
C LYS A 97 -12.91 -15.70 5.64
N ALA A 98 -12.63 -15.58 6.94
CA ALA A 98 -13.55 -15.00 7.91
C ALA A 98 -13.79 -13.49 7.67
N TYR A 99 -12.81 -12.76 7.14
CA TYR A 99 -12.98 -11.34 6.76
C TYR A 99 -13.97 -11.15 5.61
N ASN A 100 -14.21 -12.16 4.77
CA ASN A 100 -15.29 -12.14 3.77
C ASN A 100 -15.35 -10.86 2.89
N GLY A 101 -14.20 -10.36 2.45
CA GLY A 101 -14.07 -9.19 1.58
C GLY A 101 -13.89 -7.86 2.30
N THR A 102 -13.94 -7.83 3.64
CA THR A 102 -13.64 -6.61 4.43
C THR A 102 -12.15 -6.30 4.46
N ASN A 103 -11.80 -5.05 4.73
CA ASN A 103 -10.41 -4.66 4.98
C ASN A 103 -10.12 -4.71 6.48
N ASP A 104 -8.87 -4.92 6.86
CA ASP A 104 -8.39 -4.83 8.24
C ASP A 104 -7.39 -3.68 8.34
N ILE A 105 -7.85 -2.59 8.94
CA ILE A 105 -7.16 -1.31 9.01
C ILE A 105 -7.39 -0.76 10.41
N ALA A 106 -6.30 -0.53 11.15
CA ALA A 106 -6.38 0.12 12.44
C ALA A 106 -6.81 1.58 12.28
N THR A 107 -7.59 2.13 13.22
CA THR A 107 -7.96 3.54 13.22
C THR A 107 -7.65 4.19 14.55
N LYS A 108 -7.09 5.40 14.49
CA LYS A 108 -6.68 6.24 15.62
C LYS A 108 -6.96 7.70 15.27
N ASN A 109 -7.13 8.51 16.30
CA ASN A 109 -7.24 9.96 16.12
C ASN A 109 -5.99 10.52 15.43
N ILE A 110 -6.21 11.52 14.57
CA ILE A 110 -5.12 12.17 13.85
C ILE A 110 -4.16 12.86 14.84
N VAL A 111 -2.87 12.66 14.63
CA VAL A 111 -1.80 13.25 15.46
C VAL A 111 -1.37 14.59 14.85
N PRO A 112 -0.94 15.59 15.65
CA PRO A 112 -0.41 16.83 15.11
C PRO A 112 0.75 16.60 14.13
N ASN A 113 0.83 17.42 13.08
CA ASN A 113 1.85 17.38 12.01
C ASN A 113 1.77 16.20 11.02
N THR A 114 0.84 15.27 11.19
CA THR A 114 0.61 14.15 10.25
C THR A 114 -0.10 14.59 8.97
N VAL A 115 -0.95 15.62 9.07
CA VAL A 115 -1.67 16.22 7.96
C VAL A 115 -1.66 17.74 8.10
N VAL A 116 -1.33 18.45 7.03
CA VAL A 116 -1.49 19.91 6.95
C VAL A 116 -2.97 20.23 6.70
N LYS A 117 -3.74 20.42 7.78
CA LYS A 117 -5.20 20.64 7.73
C LYS A 117 -5.65 21.89 6.95
N SER A 118 -4.78 22.87 6.76
CA SER A 118 -5.08 24.11 6.04
C SER A 118 -5.10 23.96 4.51
N LEU A 119 -4.71 22.80 3.97
CA LEU A 119 -4.77 22.52 2.54
C LEU A 119 -6.21 22.17 2.11
N ASP A 120 -6.48 22.24 0.81
CA ASP A 120 -7.77 21.84 0.25
C ASP A 120 -7.88 20.31 0.19
N TRP A 121 -8.62 19.72 1.12
CA TRP A 121 -8.91 18.29 1.19
C TRP A 121 -10.27 17.92 0.56
N SER A 122 -10.87 18.83 -0.21
CA SER A 122 -12.09 18.54 -0.95
C SER A 122 -11.84 17.49 -2.03
N LEU A 123 -12.84 16.65 -2.31
CA LEU A 123 -12.70 15.60 -3.33
C LEU A 123 -12.37 16.20 -4.70
N LYS A 124 -12.98 17.37 -5.00
CA LYS A 124 -12.77 18.12 -6.24
C LYS A 124 -11.40 18.80 -6.29
N GLY A 125 -10.96 19.43 -5.19
CA GLY A 125 -9.64 20.06 -5.10
C GLY A 125 -8.51 19.07 -5.33
N LEU A 126 -8.65 17.86 -4.79
CA LEU A 126 -7.73 16.75 -5.00
C LEU A 126 -7.89 16.04 -6.35
N ARG A 127 -8.99 16.29 -7.07
CA ARG A 127 -9.40 15.50 -8.25
C ARG A 127 -9.34 14.00 -7.95
N LEU A 128 -9.85 13.62 -6.78
CA LEU A 128 -9.58 12.30 -6.17
C LEU A 128 -10.17 11.15 -6.99
N TYR A 129 -11.27 11.38 -7.69
CA TYR A 129 -11.90 10.38 -8.56
C TYR A 129 -11.50 10.64 -10.01
N ARG A 130 -11.24 9.56 -10.76
CA ARG A 130 -10.94 9.65 -12.21
C ARG A 130 -12.16 10.11 -13.02
N ASN A 131 -13.36 9.76 -12.56
CA ASN A 131 -14.62 10.20 -13.13
C ASN A 131 -15.33 11.09 -12.11
N GLU A 132 -15.54 12.37 -12.43
CA GLU A 132 -16.21 13.32 -11.54
C GLU A 132 -17.67 12.93 -11.23
N ASN A 133 -18.33 12.22 -12.14
CA ASN A 133 -19.68 11.72 -11.91
C ASN A 133 -19.72 10.59 -10.85
N ALA A 134 -18.56 10.02 -10.49
CA ALA A 134 -18.44 9.01 -9.44
C ALA A 134 -18.24 9.61 -8.05
N TYR A 135 -18.22 10.95 -7.91
CA TYR A 135 -18.12 11.55 -6.58
C TYR A 135 -19.33 11.15 -5.72
N PRO A 136 -19.11 10.71 -4.48
CA PRO A 136 -20.20 10.46 -3.54
C PRO A 136 -20.99 11.76 -3.27
N PRO A 137 -22.33 11.75 -3.37
CA PRO A 137 -23.14 12.96 -3.28
C PRO A 137 -23.04 13.67 -1.92
N ASN A 138 -22.78 12.89 -0.86
CA ASN A 138 -22.80 13.36 0.53
C ASN A 138 -21.40 13.61 1.12
N ILE A 139 -20.32 13.42 0.35
CA ILE A 139 -18.96 13.64 0.84
C ILE A 139 -18.32 14.71 -0.02
N LYS A 140 -18.13 15.90 0.56
CA LYS A 140 -17.48 17.03 -0.13
C LYS A 140 -15.98 17.09 0.18
N GLN A 141 -15.58 16.61 1.35
CA GLN A 141 -14.22 16.71 1.88
C GLN A 141 -13.83 15.45 2.64
N LEU A 142 -12.55 15.12 2.60
CA LEU A 142 -11.98 14.01 3.35
C LEU A 142 -11.84 14.36 4.83
N ASN A 143 -12.24 13.42 5.69
CA ASN A 143 -11.89 13.44 7.11
C ASN A 143 -10.65 12.57 7.31
N HIS A 144 -9.67 13.09 8.04
CA HIS A 144 -8.40 12.39 8.27
C HIS A 144 -8.47 11.54 9.53
N THR A 145 -8.13 10.27 9.38
CA THR A 145 -7.83 9.36 10.47
C THR A 145 -6.40 8.90 10.34
N LYS A 146 -5.81 8.46 11.46
CA LYS A 146 -4.49 7.84 11.46
C LYS A 146 -4.67 6.33 11.56
N SER A 147 -3.88 5.60 10.82
CA SER A 147 -3.78 4.15 10.82
C SER A 147 -2.35 3.71 11.21
N LEU A 148 -1.97 2.53 10.74
CA LEU A 148 -0.65 1.95 10.75
C LEU A 148 -0.27 1.65 9.29
N ASN A 149 1.01 1.43 9.02
CA ASN A 149 1.46 0.99 7.69
C ASN A 149 1.19 -0.50 7.42
N LEU A 150 0.99 -1.27 8.50
CA LEU A 150 0.65 -2.69 8.46
C LEU A 150 -0.87 -2.83 8.38
N ILE A 151 -1.38 -3.09 7.17
CA ILE A 151 -2.80 -3.23 6.90
C ILE A 151 -3.08 -4.41 5.96
N VAL A 152 -4.34 -4.88 5.96
CA VAL A 152 -4.83 -5.88 5.02
C VAL A 152 -5.93 -5.28 4.16
N LEU A 153 -5.72 -5.33 2.85
CA LEU A 153 -6.68 -4.82 1.87
C LEU A 153 -7.25 -5.98 1.05
N SER A 154 -8.56 -5.99 0.86
CA SER A 154 -9.20 -6.91 -0.08
C SER A 154 -8.86 -6.53 -1.52
N ARG A 155 -8.94 -7.50 -2.45
CA ARG A 155 -8.80 -7.23 -3.89
C ARG A 155 -9.76 -6.16 -4.38
N ALA A 156 -10.98 -6.10 -3.84
CA ALA A 156 -11.95 -5.08 -4.21
C ALA A 156 -11.46 -3.67 -3.84
N ALA A 157 -10.90 -3.50 -2.64
CA ALA A 157 -10.36 -2.21 -2.18
C ALA A 157 -9.15 -1.77 -3.01
N VAL A 158 -8.22 -2.69 -3.31
CA VAL A 158 -7.07 -2.39 -4.18
C VAL A 158 -7.55 -2.00 -5.58
N ASN A 159 -8.49 -2.74 -6.16
CA ASN A 159 -9.05 -2.41 -7.47
C ASN A 159 -9.76 -1.05 -7.49
N PHE A 160 -10.55 -0.75 -6.47
CA PHE A 160 -11.19 0.55 -6.33
C PHE A 160 -10.14 1.67 -6.30
N THR A 161 -9.13 1.54 -5.45
CA THR A 161 -8.04 2.51 -5.32
C THR A 161 -7.32 2.75 -6.65
N LEU A 162 -6.93 1.69 -7.35
CA LEU A 162 -6.14 1.82 -8.58
C LEU A 162 -6.97 2.27 -9.79
N LYS A 163 -8.23 1.81 -9.90
CA LYS A 163 -9.06 2.00 -11.11
C LYS A 163 -10.05 3.15 -11.01
N GLN A 164 -10.55 3.48 -9.82
CA GLN A 164 -11.56 4.53 -9.64
C GLN A 164 -10.92 5.83 -9.17
N LEU A 165 -9.87 5.76 -8.35
CA LEU A 165 -9.23 6.94 -7.80
C LEU A 165 -8.05 7.40 -8.64
N ASN A 166 -7.86 8.72 -8.67
CA ASN A 166 -6.65 9.40 -9.10
C ASN A 166 -5.89 9.80 -7.83
N ILE A 167 -5.04 8.89 -7.37
CA ILE A 167 -4.56 8.92 -5.99
C ILE A 167 -3.27 9.72 -5.79
N TYR A 168 -2.54 9.98 -6.86
CA TYR A 168 -1.27 10.70 -6.80
C TYR A 168 -1.39 12.14 -6.30
N PRO A 169 -2.38 12.96 -6.70
CA PRO A 169 -2.56 14.30 -6.12
C PRO A 169 -2.81 14.27 -4.60
N PHE A 170 -3.53 13.26 -4.11
CA PHE A 170 -3.74 13.06 -2.67
C PHE A 170 -2.42 12.74 -1.95
N ILE A 171 -1.60 11.85 -2.51
CA ILE A 171 -0.28 11.51 -1.96
C ILE A 171 0.66 12.72 -2.02
N ASP A 172 0.70 13.43 -3.15
CA ASP A 172 1.50 14.65 -3.32
C ASP A 172 1.16 15.69 -2.24
N GLN A 173 -0.13 15.82 -1.90
CA GLN A 173 -0.58 16.71 -0.86
C GLN A 173 -0.25 16.20 0.55
N LEU A 174 -0.46 14.91 0.83
CA LEU A 174 -0.10 14.28 2.11
C LEU A 174 1.40 14.42 2.41
N GLU A 175 2.26 14.25 1.40
CA GLU A 175 3.72 14.36 1.52
C GLU A 175 4.24 15.79 1.75
N LYS A 176 3.36 16.81 1.75
CA LYS A 176 3.69 18.15 2.29
C LYS A 176 3.74 18.17 3.81
N SER A 177 3.19 17.14 4.47
CA SER A 177 3.24 16.99 5.93
C SER A 177 4.64 16.57 6.39
N ARG A 178 4.96 16.84 7.66
CA ARG A 178 6.33 16.65 8.17
C ARG A 178 6.66 15.19 8.47
N TYR A 179 5.70 14.44 9.03
CA TYR A 179 5.96 13.09 9.55
C TYR A 179 4.67 12.25 9.64
N GLY A 180 4.75 10.95 9.33
CA GLY A 180 3.69 9.95 9.56
C GLY A 180 2.51 10.00 8.57
N MET A 181 2.67 10.68 7.44
CA MET A 181 1.61 10.81 6.42
C MET A 181 1.28 9.50 5.69
N ASP A 182 2.21 8.56 5.69
CA ASP A 182 2.04 7.19 5.21
C ASP A 182 0.98 6.41 5.99
N GLU A 183 0.81 6.76 7.27
CA GLU A 183 -0.21 6.21 8.15
C GLU A 183 -1.59 6.88 7.98
N VAL A 184 -1.81 7.73 6.96
CA VAL A 184 -3.11 8.39 6.71
C VAL A 184 -3.70 7.98 5.35
N TYR A 185 -2.92 7.25 4.56
CA TYR A 185 -3.23 7.03 3.15
C TYR A 185 -4.37 6.02 2.92
N PHE A 186 -4.40 4.92 3.68
CA PHE A 186 -5.41 3.86 3.56
C PHE A 186 -6.36 3.84 4.75
#